data_AF-A0A1C6U4D9-F1
#
_entry.id   AF-A0A1C6U4D9-F1
#
_cell.length_a   1.000
_cell.length_b   1.000
_cell.length_c   1.000
_cell.angle_alpha   90.00
_cell.angle_beta   90.00
_cell.angle_gamma   90.00
#
_symmetry.space_group_name_H-M   'P 1'
#
loop_
_entity.id
_entity.type
_entity.pdbx_description
1 polymer ?
#
loop_
_entity_poly.entity_id
_entity_poly.type
_entity_poly.pdbx_seq_one_letter_code
_entity_poly.pdbx_strand_id
1 'polypeptide(L)'
;MSDVKSVDGPAPQPHPQTGGVDAPPQQWPTAPADGWPAGQVPPYPVPPYPVPEPDRLTRFVVRLYERSPRWAVPLAALGCVAAGIGYALLSDPTRSAPDAAPTCLLKLTTGLDCPGCGGTRALWYVLHADLPAAARHHFLFVFALPFLAYLFVAWAGRQAFGWRLPELRISSRMIGVFLAAWLAFSVLRNLPWAPFTSLYV
;
A
#
# COMPACT_ATOMS: atom_id res chain seq x y z
N MET A 1 42.51 -11.93 -9.21
CA MET A 1 42.93 -12.07 -7.79
C MET A 1 42.69 -10.70 -7.15
N SER A 2 41.44 -10.32 -6.91
CA SER A 2 40.62 -10.72 -5.74
C SER A 2 41.23 -10.19 -4.46
N ASP A 3 40.83 -8.98 -4.08
CA ASP A 3 41.05 -8.46 -2.73
C ASP A 3 39.71 -7.94 -2.20
N VAL A 4 38.89 -8.91 -1.76
CA VAL A 4 37.69 -8.67 -0.96
C VAL A 4 38.17 -8.42 0.45
N LYS A 5 38.20 -7.16 0.88
CA LYS A 5 38.43 -6.84 2.29
C LYS A 5 37.22 -7.30 3.11
N SER A 6 37.52 -8.26 3.96
CA SER A 6 36.71 -8.83 5.03
C SER A 6 35.82 -7.78 5.71
N VAL A 7 34.55 -8.13 5.86
CA VAL A 7 33.56 -7.40 6.64
C VAL A 7 33.87 -7.65 8.11
N ASP A 8 34.48 -6.68 8.79
CA ASP A 8 34.47 -6.65 10.25
C ASP A 8 33.03 -6.36 10.70
N GLY A 9 32.33 -7.42 11.14
CA GLY A 9 31.07 -7.27 11.86
C GLY A 9 31.29 -6.46 13.15
N PRO A 10 30.29 -5.71 13.63
CA PRO A 10 30.42 -4.98 14.88
C PRO A 10 30.74 -5.96 16.01
N ALA A 11 31.74 -5.63 16.83
CA ALA A 11 32.15 -6.42 17.98
C ALA A 11 30.92 -6.77 18.84
N PRO A 12 30.87 -7.98 19.44
CA PRO A 12 29.83 -8.31 20.40
C PRO A 12 29.81 -7.25 21.49
N GLN A 13 28.70 -6.52 21.59
CA GLN A 13 28.44 -5.65 22.72
C GLN A 13 28.55 -6.51 23.99
N PRO A 14 29.31 -6.11 25.01
CA PRO A 14 29.33 -6.84 26.26
C PRO A 14 27.88 -6.89 26.77
N HIS A 15 27.34 -8.10 26.90
CA HIS A 15 26.07 -8.30 27.58
C HIS A 15 26.15 -7.59 28.93
N PRO A 16 25.13 -6.79 29.31
CA PRO A 16 25.09 -6.22 30.64
C PRO A 16 25.21 -7.39 31.61
N GLN A 17 26.29 -7.42 32.39
CA GLN A 17 26.40 -8.40 33.47
C GLN A 17 25.16 -8.22 34.33
N THR A 18 24.40 -9.30 34.48
CA THR A 18 23.30 -9.43 35.43
C THR A 18 23.88 -9.35 36.83
N GLY A 19 24.25 -8.15 37.25
CA GLY A 19 24.63 -7.83 38.61
C GLY A 19 23.37 -7.60 39.43
N GLY A 20 23.06 -8.55 40.31
CA GLY A 20 22.13 -8.37 41.42
C GLY A 20 20.66 -8.62 41.07
N VAL A 21 20.12 -9.72 41.61
CA VAL A 21 18.72 -10.13 41.52
C VAL A 21 17.82 -9.34 42.50
N ASP A 22 18.26 -8.16 42.95
CA ASP A 22 17.63 -7.42 44.06
C ASP A 22 17.12 -6.02 43.69
N ALA A 23 17.07 -5.65 42.41
CA ALA A 23 16.43 -4.40 42.00
C ALA A 23 14.90 -4.60 42.01
N PRO A 24 14.12 -3.84 42.82
CA PRO A 24 12.66 -3.95 42.80
C PRO A 24 12.15 -3.67 41.37
N PRO A 25 11.06 -4.34 40.95
CA PRO A 25 10.50 -4.14 39.61
C PRO A 25 10.24 -2.65 39.40
N GLN A 26 10.81 -2.08 38.34
CA GLN A 26 10.54 -0.70 37.96
C GLN A 26 9.06 -0.56 37.63
N GLN A 27 8.28 -0.10 38.62
CA GLN A 27 6.90 0.29 38.43
C GLN A 27 6.90 1.59 37.63
N TRP A 28 6.49 1.51 36.37
CA TRP A 28 6.28 2.68 35.54
C TRP A 28 5.11 3.46 36.15
N PRO A 29 5.25 4.77 36.43
CA PRO A 29 4.14 5.57 36.93
C PRO A 29 3.00 5.53 35.91
N THR A 30 1.81 5.17 36.38
CA THR A 30 0.59 5.22 35.58
C THR A 30 0.33 6.67 35.18
N ALA A 31 0.12 6.89 33.89
CA ALA A 31 -0.20 8.22 33.39
C ALA A 31 -1.44 8.77 34.15
N PRO A 32 -1.39 9.99 34.69
CA PRO A 32 -2.53 10.58 35.37
C PRO A 32 -3.73 10.66 34.41
N ALA A 33 -4.93 10.34 34.92
CA ALA A 33 -6.16 10.25 34.14
C ALA A 33 -6.51 11.55 33.37
N ASP A 34 -6.00 12.68 33.85
CA ASP A 34 -6.32 14.02 33.35
C ASP A 34 -5.25 14.57 32.39
N GLY A 35 -4.26 13.75 32.02
CA GLY A 35 -3.11 14.16 31.21
C GLY A 35 -2.07 14.95 32.00
N TRP A 36 -0.87 15.11 31.43
CA TRP A 36 0.18 15.93 32.05
C TRP A 36 -0.13 17.42 31.85
N PRO A 37 -0.15 18.24 32.92
CA PRO A 37 -0.29 19.68 32.78
C PRO A 37 0.90 20.23 31.98
N ALA A 38 0.60 21.04 30.96
CA ALA A 38 1.61 21.62 30.08
C ALA A 38 2.65 22.41 30.91
N GLY A 39 3.92 21.99 30.84
CA GLY A 39 5.04 22.67 31.49
C GLY A 39 5.58 22.03 32.77
N GLN A 40 4.99 20.94 33.27
CA GLN A 40 5.64 20.15 34.34
C GLN A 40 6.71 19.24 33.74
N VAL A 41 7.97 19.54 34.01
CA VAL A 41 9.08 18.61 33.81
C VAL A 41 8.91 17.50 34.86
N PRO A 42 8.91 16.21 34.48
CA PRO A 42 8.79 15.13 35.45
C PRO A 42 9.85 15.28 36.55
N PRO A 43 9.50 14.98 37.82
CA PRO A 43 10.40 15.17 38.96
C PRO A 43 11.57 14.18 39.00
N TYR A 44 11.63 13.26 38.04
CA TYR A 44 12.71 12.31 37.85
C TYR A 44 13.50 12.64 36.58
N PRO A 45 14.82 12.39 36.58
CA PRO A 45 15.62 12.50 35.36
C PRO A 45 15.04 11.56 34.29
N VAL A 46 14.51 12.12 33.21
CA VAL A 46 14.22 11.33 32.01
C VAL A 46 15.57 10.99 31.37
N PRO A 47 15.93 9.69 31.23
CA PRO A 47 17.14 9.34 30.51
C PRO A 47 17.01 9.90 29.08
N PRO A 48 18.08 10.48 28.51
CA PRO A 48 18.06 10.96 27.14
C PRO A 48 17.59 9.81 26.25
N TYR A 49 16.49 10.00 25.51
CA TYR A 49 16.04 9.00 24.55
C TYR A 49 17.16 8.86 23.51
N PRO A 50 17.81 7.69 23.39
CA PRO A 50 18.81 7.50 22.35
C PRO A 50 18.06 7.51 21.03
N VAL A 51 18.21 8.59 20.26
CA VAL A 51 17.68 8.64 18.90
C VAL A 51 18.40 7.54 18.12
N PRO A 52 17.70 6.51 17.60
CA PRO A 52 18.35 5.45 16.85
C PRO A 52 19.09 6.07 15.67
N GLU A 53 20.40 5.82 15.57
CA GLU A 53 21.14 6.28 14.39
C GLU A 53 20.57 5.58 13.14
N PRO A 54 20.27 6.33 12.07
CA PRO A 54 19.77 5.72 10.85
C PRO A 54 20.85 4.86 10.19
N ASP A 55 20.48 3.62 9.86
CA ASP A 55 21.31 2.66 9.14
C ASP A 55 21.85 3.21 7.82
N ARG A 56 22.90 2.58 7.29
CA ARG A 56 23.53 2.97 6.02
C ARG A 56 22.53 3.02 4.86
N LEU A 57 21.58 2.09 4.83
CA LEU A 57 20.49 2.05 3.84
C LEU A 57 19.56 3.25 3.98
N THR A 58 19.09 3.54 5.19
CA THR A 58 18.23 4.69 5.48
C THR A 58 18.92 5.99 5.07
N ARG A 59 20.19 6.16 5.43
CA ARG A 59 20.99 7.33 5.07
C ARG A 59 21.16 7.47 3.55
N PHE A 60 21.33 6.36 2.84
CA PHE A 60 21.41 6.36 1.38
C PHE A 60 20.08 6.74 0.72
N VAL A 61 18.96 6.16 1.18
CA VAL A 61 17.60 6.48 0.68
C VAL A 61 17.25 7.94 0.93
N VAL A 62 17.54 8.46 2.13
CA VAL A 62 17.31 9.87 2.46
C VAL A 62 18.11 10.79 1.54
N ARG A 63 19.40 10.48 1.28
CA ARG A 63 20.20 11.26 0.33
C ARG A 63 19.65 11.21 -1.10
N LEU A 64 19.14 10.07 -1.55
CA LEU A 64 18.52 9.96 -2.87
C LEU A 64 17.22 10.76 -2.93
N TYR A 65 16.41 10.71 -1.87
CA TYR A 65 15.16 11.47 -1.78
C TYR A 65 15.43 12.98 -1.76
N GLU A 66 16.39 13.46 -0.97
CA GLU A 66 16.78 14.88 -0.90
C GLU A 66 17.35 15.40 -2.21
N ARG A 67 18.08 14.56 -2.97
CA ARG A 67 18.61 14.91 -4.29
C ARG A 67 17.57 14.79 -5.40
N SER A 68 16.49 14.05 -5.18
CA SER A 68 15.48 13.84 -6.19
C SER A 68 14.63 15.11 -6.35
N PRO A 69 14.42 15.59 -7.58
CA PRO A 69 13.53 16.71 -7.80
C PRO A 69 12.09 16.30 -7.44
N ARG A 70 11.27 17.29 -7.04
CA ARG A 70 9.91 17.06 -6.53
C ARG A 70 9.00 16.29 -7.51
N TRP A 71 9.31 16.36 -8.81
CA TRP A 71 8.62 15.65 -9.88
C TRP A 71 9.11 14.21 -10.12
N ALA A 72 10.24 13.79 -9.55
CA ALA A 72 10.78 12.44 -9.74
C ALA A 72 9.85 11.37 -9.14
N VAL A 73 9.28 11.65 -7.96
CA VAL A 73 8.37 10.73 -7.26
C VAL A 73 7.07 10.48 -8.07
N PRO A 74 6.32 11.51 -8.54
CA PRO A 74 5.15 11.27 -9.37
C PRO A 74 5.49 10.66 -10.73
N LEU A 75 6.64 10.97 -11.34
CA LEU A 75 7.08 10.30 -12.57
C LEU A 75 7.39 8.81 -12.36
N ALA A 76 8.06 8.45 -11.26
CA ALA A 76 8.32 7.06 -10.93
C ALA A 76 7.01 6.30 -10.71
N ALA A 77 6.04 6.90 -10.00
CA ALA A 77 4.72 6.33 -9.83
C ALA A 77 3.98 6.15 -11.17
N LEU A 78 4.03 7.15 -12.06
CA LEU A 78 3.48 7.07 -13.41
C LEU A 78 4.15 5.96 -14.24
N GLY A 79 5.47 5.82 -14.12
CA GLY A 79 6.24 4.76 -14.76
C GLY A 79 5.79 3.35 -14.32
N CYS A 80 5.55 3.15 -13.02
CA CYS A 80 5.00 1.89 -12.51
C CYS A 80 3.60 1.60 -13.07
N VAL A 81 2.72 2.61 -13.12
CA VAL A 81 1.37 2.45 -13.71
C VAL A 81 1.46 2.13 -15.19
N ALA A 82 2.31 2.83 -15.94
CA ALA A 82 2.54 2.59 -17.36
C ALA A 82 3.12 1.19 -17.64
N ALA A 83 4.03 0.70 -16.79
CA ALA A 83 4.55 -0.66 -16.88
C ALA A 83 3.43 -1.70 -16.67
N GLY A 84 2.54 -1.49 -15.70
CA GLY A 84 1.38 -2.34 -15.49
C GLY A 84 0.41 -2.34 -16.67
N ILE A 85 0.14 -1.17 -17.26
CA ILE A 85 -0.66 -1.03 -18.48
C ILE A 85 0.01 -1.75 -19.66
N GLY A 86 1.31 -1.54 -19.86
CA GLY A 86 2.08 -2.19 -20.92
C GLY A 86 2.05 -3.71 -20.78
N TYR A 87 2.20 -4.23 -19.56
CA TYR A 87 2.04 -5.65 -19.29
C TYR A 87 0.64 -6.15 -19.64
N ALA A 88 -0.42 -5.43 -19.28
CA ALA A 88 -1.79 -5.79 -19.61
C ALA A 88 -2.07 -5.80 -21.13
N LEU A 89 -1.44 -4.89 -21.89
CA LEU A 89 -1.56 -4.85 -23.35
C LEU A 89 -0.77 -5.98 -24.02
N LEU A 90 0.44 -6.28 -23.52
CA LEU A 90 1.29 -7.35 -24.06
C LEU A 90 0.77 -8.75 -23.75
N SER A 91 0.14 -8.94 -22.59
CA SER A 91 -0.37 -10.25 -22.14
C SER A 91 -1.70 -10.66 -22.77
N ASP A 92 -2.39 -9.74 -23.49
CA ASP A 92 -3.75 -9.92 -24.03
C ASP A 92 -4.65 -10.79 -23.13
N PRO A 93 -5.05 -10.26 -21.95
CA PRO A 93 -5.81 -11.03 -20.97
C PRO A 93 -7.20 -11.44 -21.49
N THR A 94 -7.65 -10.91 -22.63
CA THR A 94 -8.96 -11.24 -23.21
C THR A 94 -8.97 -12.53 -24.02
N ARG A 95 -7.81 -13.01 -24.47
CA ARG A 95 -7.68 -14.25 -25.27
C ARG A 95 -7.56 -15.54 -24.47
N SER A 96 -7.59 -15.49 -23.14
CA SER A 96 -7.51 -16.72 -22.33
C SER A 96 -8.78 -17.55 -22.59
N ALA A 97 -8.60 -18.73 -23.19
CA ALA A 97 -9.68 -19.69 -23.41
C ALA A 97 -10.37 -20.05 -22.08
N PRO A 98 -11.64 -20.50 -22.08
CA PRO A 98 -12.37 -20.87 -20.85
C PRO A 98 -11.64 -21.91 -19.98
N ASP A 99 -10.79 -22.72 -20.63
CA ASP A 99 -9.93 -23.78 -20.12
C ASP A 99 -8.48 -23.33 -19.83
N ALA A 100 -8.13 -22.07 -20.13
CA ALA A 100 -6.83 -21.52 -19.82
C ALA A 100 -6.66 -21.32 -18.31
N ALA A 101 -5.47 -21.69 -17.79
CA ALA A 101 -5.15 -21.50 -16.39
C ALA A 101 -5.34 -20.03 -15.97
N PRO A 102 -6.09 -19.75 -14.90
CA PRO A 102 -6.32 -18.38 -14.49
C PRO A 102 -5.00 -17.71 -14.11
N THR A 103 -4.77 -16.49 -14.58
CA THR A 103 -3.55 -15.73 -14.28
C THR A 103 -3.50 -15.24 -12.82
N CYS A 104 -4.59 -15.39 -12.07
CA CYS A 104 -4.65 -15.04 -10.65
C CYS A 104 -4.29 -16.23 -9.76
N LEU A 105 -3.23 -16.06 -8.97
CA LEU A 105 -2.77 -17.05 -7.99
C LEU A 105 -3.88 -17.46 -7.01
N LEU A 106 -4.77 -16.54 -6.62
CA LEU A 106 -5.86 -16.85 -5.69
C LEU A 106 -6.90 -17.77 -6.32
N LYS A 107 -7.26 -17.54 -7.59
CA LYS A 107 -8.19 -18.42 -8.32
C LYS A 107 -7.57 -19.79 -8.57
N LEU A 108 -6.26 -19.84 -8.83
CA LEU A 108 -5.50 -21.09 -8.95
C LEU A 108 -5.49 -21.91 -7.64
N THR A 109 -5.31 -21.26 -6.48
CA THR A 109 -5.14 -21.97 -5.20
C THR A 109 -6.45 -22.24 -4.46
N THR A 110 -7.42 -21.34 -4.55
CA THR A 110 -8.68 -21.41 -3.79
C THR A 110 -9.89 -21.71 -4.64
N GLY A 111 -9.80 -21.56 -5.97
CA GLY A 111 -10.96 -21.64 -6.87
C GLY A 111 -11.95 -20.47 -6.75
N LEU A 112 -11.70 -19.54 -5.82
CA LEU A 112 -12.55 -18.38 -5.58
C LEU A 112 -12.15 -17.23 -6.50
N ASP A 113 -13.17 -16.55 -7.02
CA ASP A 113 -12.98 -15.33 -7.77
C ASP A 113 -12.74 -14.18 -6.78
N CYS A 114 -11.50 -13.71 -6.73
CA CYS A 114 -11.13 -12.54 -5.95
C CYS A 114 -11.79 -11.28 -6.51
N PRO A 115 -12.07 -10.27 -5.66
CA PRO A 115 -12.61 -8.98 -6.12
C PRO A 115 -11.82 -8.34 -7.25
N GLY A 116 -10.50 -8.55 -7.30
CA GLY A 116 -9.60 -7.97 -8.30
C GLY A 116 -9.36 -8.83 -9.55
N CYS A 117 -9.94 -10.04 -9.62
CA CYS A 117 -9.56 -11.06 -10.61
C CYS A 117 -9.96 -10.69 -12.05
N GLY A 118 -10.93 -9.78 -12.22
CA GLY A 118 -11.30 -9.19 -13.51
C GLY A 118 -10.61 -7.86 -13.83
N GLY A 119 -9.72 -7.35 -12.97
CA GLY A 119 -9.16 -6.00 -13.06
C GLY A 119 -8.29 -5.78 -14.30
N THR A 120 -7.49 -6.76 -14.69
CA THR A 120 -6.64 -6.68 -15.89
C THR A 120 -7.45 -6.71 -17.19
N ARG A 121 -8.50 -7.54 -17.27
CA ARG A 121 -9.46 -7.55 -18.39
C ARG A 121 -10.28 -6.27 -18.45
N ALA A 122 -10.77 -5.79 -17.31
CA ALA A 122 -11.50 -4.53 -17.24
C ALA A 122 -10.61 -3.35 -17.66
N LEU A 123 -9.35 -3.31 -17.22
CA LEU A 123 -8.37 -2.32 -17.67
C LEU A 123 -8.14 -2.41 -19.18
N TRP A 124 -8.00 -3.61 -19.75
CA TRP A 124 -7.86 -3.80 -21.19
C TRP A 124 -9.07 -3.22 -21.95
N TYR A 125 -10.30 -3.49 -21.51
CA TYR A 125 -11.51 -2.93 -22.12
C TYR A 125 -11.61 -1.40 -21.94
N VAL A 126 -11.21 -0.85 -20.78
CA VAL A 126 -11.12 0.60 -20.57
C VAL A 126 -10.12 1.23 -21.55
N LEU A 127 -8.96 0.61 -21.76
CA LEU A 127 -7.93 1.08 -22.70
C LEU A 127 -8.42 1.07 -24.16
N HIS A 128 -9.35 0.17 -24.49
CA HIS A 128 -10.00 0.09 -25.80
C HIS A 128 -11.32 0.90 -25.88
N ALA A 129 -11.63 1.70 -24.87
CA ALA A 129 -12.86 2.50 -24.76
C ALA A 129 -14.18 1.69 -24.74
N ASP A 130 -14.13 0.39 -24.42
CA ASP A 130 -15.31 -0.45 -24.24
C ASP A 130 -15.72 -0.50 -22.76
N LEU A 131 -16.36 0.59 -22.30
CA LEU A 131 -16.86 0.69 -20.93
C LEU A 131 -17.92 -0.36 -20.57
N PRO A 132 -18.88 -0.71 -21.46
CA PRO A 132 -19.84 -1.78 -21.18
C PRO A 132 -19.16 -3.13 -20.91
N ALA A 133 -18.18 -3.52 -21.73
CA ALA A 133 -17.43 -4.75 -21.50
C ALA A 133 -16.58 -4.65 -20.23
N ALA A 134 -15.92 -3.52 -19.98
CA ALA A 134 -15.16 -3.31 -18.74
C ALA A 134 -16.04 -3.45 -17.48
N ALA A 135 -17.25 -2.88 -17.51
CA ALA A 135 -18.19 -2.91 -16.40
C ALA A 135 -18.69 -4.33 -16.10
N ARG A 136 -18.88 -5.16 -17.14
CA ARG A 136 -19.24 -6.58 -16.98
C ARG A 136 -18.15 -7.38 -16.26
N HIS A 137 -16.89 -7.03 -16.47
CA HIS A 137 -15.76 -7.74 -15.87
C HIS A 137 -15.42 -7.21 -14.46
N HIS A 138 -15.53 -5.89 -14.24
CA HIS A 138 -15.24 -5.28 -12.95
C HIS A 138 -15.87 -3.89 -12.80
N PHE A 139 -17.19 -3.83 -12.54
CA PHE A 139 -17.93 -2.57 -12.35
C PHE A 139 -17.28 -1.61 -11.34
N LEU A 140 -16.87 -2.12 -10.18
CA LEU A 140 -16.24 -1.30 -9.14
C LEU A 140 -14.92 -0.67 -9.56
N PHE A 141 -14.14 -1.34 -10.43
CA PHE A 141 -12.90 -0.79 -10.96
C PHE A 141 -13.20 0.38 -11.88
N VAL A 142 -14.15 0.22 -12.81
CA VAL A 142 -14.60 1.28 -13.72
C VAL A 142 -15.13 2.49 -12.93
N PHE A 143 -15.91 2.24 -11.87
CA PHE A 143 -16.43 3.29 -11.00
C PHE A 143 -15.34 3.99 -10.18
N ALA A 144 -14.36 3.24 -9.64
CA ALA A 144 -13.28 3.80 -8.83
C ALA A 144 -12.21 4.55 -9.66
N LEU A 145 -12.07 4.21 -10.95
CA LEU A 145 -11.07 4.77 -11.87
C LEU A 145 -11.04 6.30 -11.90
N PRO A 146 -12.16 7.04 -12.12
CA PRO A 146 -12.14 8.50 -12.13
C PRO A 146 -11.68 9.10 -10.79
N PHE A 147 -12.04 8.49 -9.67
CA PHE A 147 -11.60 8.95 -8.35
C PHE A 147 -10.10 8.71 -8.15
N LEU A 148 -9.61 7.53 -8.52
CA LEU A 148 -8.17 7.21 -8.48
C LEU A 148 -7.37 8.17 -9.37
N ALA A 149 -7.86 8.43 -10.58
CA ALA A 149 -7.23 9.36 -11.52
C ALA A 149 -7.18 10.78 -10.93
N TYR A 150 -8.29 11.27 -10.37
CA TYR A 150 -8.33 12.58 -9.72
C TYR A 150 -7.37 12.65 -8.53
N LEU A 151 -7.36 11.64 -7.66
CA LEU A 151 -6.44 11.59 -6.51
C LEU A 151 -4.98 11.58 -6.95
N PHE A 152 -4.65 10.81 -7.98
CA PHE A 152 -3.32 10.78 -8.57
C PHE A 152 -2.93 12.14 -9.13
N VAL A 153 -3.79 12.80 -9.90
CA VAL A 153 -3.53 14.13 -10.47
C VAL A 153 -3.42 15.19 -9.38
N ALA A 154 -4.30 15.17 -8.37
CA ALA A 154 -4.27 16.12 -7.26
C ALA A 154 -2.99 15.97 -6.43
N TRP A 155 -2.58 14.73 -6.15
CA TRP A 155 -1.34 14.43 -5.44
C TRP A 155 -0.10 14.76 -6.28
N ALA A 156 -0.04 14.30 -7.53
CA ALA A 156 1.09 14.55 -8.42
C ALA A 156 1.24 16.04 -8.75
N GLY A 157 0.13 16.75 -8.97
CA GLY A 157 0.10 18.20 -9.19
C GLY A 157 0.56 18.98 -7.97
N ARG A 158 0.17 18.56 -6.76
CA ARG A 158 0.67 19.12 -5.51
C ARG A 158 2.18 18.91 -5.36
N GLN A 159 2.66 17.70 -5.62
CA GLN A 159 4.06 17.33 -5.43
C GLN A 159 4.99 17.96 -6.49
N ALA A 160 4.57 17.97 -7.76
CA ALA A 160 5.39 18.46 -8.87
C ALA A 160 5.29 19.98 -9.06
N PHE A 161 4.08 20.56 -8.95
CA PHE A 161 3.80 21.95 -9.32
C PHE A 161 3.30 22.81 -8.16
N GLY A 162 3.14 22.25 -6.96
CA GLY A 162 2.58 22.97 -5.81
C GLY A 162 1.09 23.27 -5.93
N TRP A 163 0.37 22.59 -6.83
CA TRP A 163 -1.06 22.81 -7.02
C TRP A 163 -1.86 22.47 -5.76
N ARG A 164 -2.80 23.36 -5.41
CA ARG A 164 -3.78 23.13 -4.35
C ARG A 164 -5.13 22.82 -4.96
N LEU A 165 -5.24 21.63 -5.56
CA LEU A 165 -6.54 21.11 -5.97
C LEU A 165 -7.40 20.80 -4.72
N PRO A 166 -8.73 20.96 -4.82
CA PRO A 166 -9.62 20.67 -3.71
C PRO A 166 -9.42 19.23 -3.25
N GLU A 167 -9.11 19.07 -1.96
CA GLU A 167 -8.99 17.75 -1.35
C GLU A 167 -10.37 17.09 -1.35
N LEU A 168 -10.48 15.95 -2.03
CA LEU A 168 -11.59 15.05 -1.85
C LEU A 168 -11.60 14.64 -0.38
N ARG A 169 -12.53 15.20 0.39
CA ARG A 169 -12.79 14.77 1.77
C ARG A 169 -13.49 13.43 1.72
N ILE A 170 -12.71 12.37 1.58
CA ILE A 170 -13.21 11.02 1.67
C ILE A 170 -13.51 10.75 3.15
N SER A 171 -14.79 10.86 3.51
CA SER A 171 -15.24 10.54 4.86
C SER A 171 -15.00 9.05 5.14
N SER A 172 -14.65 8.71 6.38
CA SER A 172 -14.50 7.31 6.83
C SER A 172 -15.78 6.49 6.56
N ARG A 173 -16.97 7.12 6.60
CA ARG A 173 -18.23 6.47 6.18
C ARG A 173 -18.23 6.10 4.71
N MET A 174 -17.72 6.96 3.83
CA MET A 174 -17.70 6.73 2.39
C MET A 174 -16.76 5.58 2.03
N ILE A 175 -15.61 5.49 2.71
CA ILE A 175 -14.70 4.33 2.63
C ILE A 175 -15.39 3.07 3.15
N GLY A 176 -16.07 3.14 4.29
CA GLY A 176 -16.80 2.00 4.86
C GLY A 176 -17.91 1.50 3.93
N VAL A 177 -18.70 2.39 3.33
CA VAL A 177 -19.74 2.06 2.35
C VAL A 177 -19.13 1.44 1.09
N PHE A 178 -18.04 2.00 0.58
CA PHE A 178 -17.33 1.46 -0.58
C PHE A 178 -16.78 0.05 -0.29
N LEU A 179 -16.11 -0.15 0.85
CA LEU A 179 -15.60 -1.45 1.27
C LEU A 179 -16.73 -2.47 1.49
N ALA A 180 -17.84 -2.05 2.11
CA ALA A 180 -19.00 -2.92 2.30
C ALA A 180 -19.64 -3.31 0.96
N ALA A 181 -19.81 -2.36 0.04
CA ALA A 181 -20.30 -2.64 -1.31
C ALA A 181 -19.33 -3.53 -2.09
N TRP A 182 -18.03 -3.35 -1.91
CA TRP A 182 -16.98 -4.18 -2.51
C TRP A 182 -16.99 -5.60 -1.97
N LEU A 183 -17.13 -5.77 -0.66
CA LEU A 183 -17.26 -7.09 -0.03
C LEU A 183 -18.56 -7.77 -0.44
N ALA A 184 -19.67 -7.04 -0.44
CA ALA A 184 -20.97 -7.54 -0.89
C ALA A 184 -20.91 -7.99 -2.35
N PHE A 185 -20.36 -7.18 -3.26
CA PHE A 185 -20.15 -7.57 -4.65
C PHE A 185 -19.26 -8.81 -4.78
N SER A 186 -18.20 -8.90 -3.98
CA SER A 186 -17.30 -10.06 -3.95
C SER A 186 -18.03 -11.34 -3.55
N VAL A 187 -18.88 -11.26 -2.52
CA VAL A 187 -19.71 -12.38 -2.08
C VAL A 187 -20.71 -12.73 -3.17
N LEU A 188 -21.51 -11.75 -3.63
CA LEU A 188 -22.55 -11.94 -4.64
C LEU A 188 -22.01 -12.59 -5.92
N ARG A 189 -20.81 -12.24 -6.38
CA ARG A 189 -20.14 -12.84 -7.55
C ARG A 189 -19.84 -14.34 -7.38
N ASN A 190 -19.58 -14.79 -6.16
CA ASN A 190 -19.23 -16.18 -5.89
C ASN A 190 -20.46 -17.08 -5.65
N LEU A 191 -21.69 -16.56 -5.78
CA LEU A 191 -22.91 -17.34 -5.58
C LEU A 191 -23.28 -18.17 -6.85
N PRO A 192 -23.50 -19.49 -6.73
CA PRO A 192 -23.69 -20.41 -7.87
C PRO A 192 -25.11 -20.42 -8.47
N TRP A 193 -25.99 -19.50 -8.08
CA TRP A 193 -27.38 -19.42 -8.56
C TRP A 193 -27.62 -18.19 -9.47
N ALA A 194 -28.56 -18.29 -10.42
CA ALA A 194 -28.90 -17.17 -11.30
C ALA A 194 -29.47 -15.98 -10.50
N PRO A 195 -29.17 -14.70 -10.84
CA PRO A 195 -28.41 -14.22 -11.99
C PRO A 195 -26.88 -14.10 -11.75
N PHE A 196 -26.38 -14.49 -10.58
CA PHE A 196 -24.99 -14.25 -10.17
C PHE A 196 -23.97 -15.12 -10.90
N THR A 197 -24.41 -16.21 -11.51
CA THR A 197 -23.61 -17.01 -12.44
C THR A 197 -23.07 -16.21 -13.64
N SER A 198 -23.71 -15.11 -14.04
CA SER A 198 -23.20 -14.24 -15.13
C SER A 198 -22.03 -13.36 -14.71
N LEU A 199 -21.71 -13.29 -13.42
CA LEU A 199 -20.59 -12.53 -12.86
C LEU A 199 -19.35 -13.41 -12.61
N TYR A 200 -19.50 -14.72 -12.76
CA TYR A 200 -18.41 -15.69 -12.69
C TYR A 200 -17.57 -15.58 -13.98
N VAL A 201 -16.27 -15.29 -13.84
CA VAL A 201 -15.33 -15.11 -14.97
C VAL A 201 -14.10 -15.94 -14.69
#